data_AF-A0ABD1MZX8-F1
#
_entry.id   AF-A0ABD1MZX8-F1
#
_cell.length_a   1.000
_cell.length_b   1.000
_cell.length_c   1.000
_cell.angle_alpha   90.00
_cell.angle_beta   90.00
_cell.angle_gamma   90.00
#
_symmetry.space_group_name_H-M   'P 1'
#
loop_
_entity.id
_entity.type
_entity.pdbx_description
1 polymer ?
#
loop_
_entity_poly.entity_id
_entity_poly.type
_entity_poly.pdbx_seq_one_letter_code
_entity_poly.pdbx_strand_id
1 'polypeptide(L)'
;MSTSVINGNDSLTGRIISTTIGGKNGEPKQTISYMAERVIGTGSFGIVFQAKCLETGEAVAIKKVLQDRRYKNRELQLMRVMDHPNVISLKHCFFSTTNTDELFLNLVMEYVPESMYRVLKHYSNANQRMPIIYVKLYMYQICLIL
;
A
#
# COMPACT_ATOMS: atom_id res chain seq x y z
N MET A 1 -6.97 -20.85 3.43
CA MET A 1 -6.83 -19.43 3.05
C MET A 1 -8.21 -18.95 2.64
N SER A 2 -8.74 -17.90 3.25
CA SER A 2 -10.10 -17.40 2.94
C SER A 2 -10.03 -16.49 1.71
N THR A 3 -10.72 -16.88 0.65
CA THR A 3 -10.89 -16.13 -0.60
C THR A 3 -12.05 -15.15 -0.45
N SER A 4 -11.77 -13.85 -0.47
CA SER A 4 -12.80 -12.81 -0.61
C SER A 4 -13.01 -12.50 -2.10
N VAL A 5 -14.25 -12.61 -2.56
CA VAL A 5 -14.66 -12.31 -3.95
C VAL A 5 -14.85 -10.80 -4.13
N ILE A 6 -14.24 -10.21 -5.18
CA ILE A 6 -14.26 -8.77 -5.46
C ILE A 6 -14.73 -8.46 -6.89
N ASN A 7 -15.92 -7.87 -7.07
CA ASN A 7 -16.38 -7.33 -8.36
C ASN A 7 -15.35 -6.41 -9.04
N GLY A 8 -15.13 -6.61 -10.33
CA GLY A 8 -14.04 -6.04 -11.13
C GLY A 8 -14.27 -4.65 -11.75
N ASN A 9 -15.29 -3.87 -11.37
CA ASN A 9 -15.45 -2.52 -11.95
C ASN A 9 -16.25 -1.49 -11.12
N ASP A 10 -16.54 -1.78 -9.85
CA ASP A 10 -17.32 -0.86 -8.99
C ASP A 10 -16.38 0.13 -8.28
N SER A 11 -16.83 1.37 -8.08
CA SER A 11 -16.08 2.40 -7.36
C SER A 11 -15.59 1.85 -6.03
N LEU A 12 -14.26 1.71 -5.87
CA LEU A 12 -13.67 1.14 -4.66
C LEU A 12 -13.97 1.98 -3.41
N THR A 13 -14.25 3.27 -3.58
CA THR A 13 -14.61 4.20 -2.51
C THR A 13 -15.83 3.71 -1.71
N GLY A 14 -15.68 3.64 -0.39
CA GLY A 14 -16.72 3.21 0.55
C GLY A 14 -16.81 1.69 0.73
N ARG A 15 -16.12 0.89 -0.08
CA ARG A 15 -16.14 -0.58 0.04
C ARG A 15 -15.32 -1.04 1.25
N ILE A 16 -15.92 -1.93 2.05
CA ILE A 16 -15.21 -2.62 3.14
C ILE A 16 -14.57 -3.90 2.58
N ILE A 17 -13.28 -4.07 2.84
CA ILE A 17 -12.48 -5.23 2.50
C ILE A 17 -12.10 -5.93 3.80
N SER A 18 -12.72 -7.08 4.08
CA SER A 18 -12.43 -7.88 5.26
C SER A 18 -11.51 -9.04 4.89
N THR A 19 -10.41 -9.19 5.63
CA THR A 19 -9.43 -10.26 5.45
C THR A 19 -9.09 -10.91 6.79
N THR A 20 -8.82 -12.21 6.76
CA THR A 20 -8.38 -12.95 7.94
C THR A 20 -6.86 -13.07 7.94
N ILE A 21 -6.24 -12.54 8.98
CA ILE A 21 -4.80 -12.64 9.20
C ILE A 21 -4.55 -13.82 10.13
N GLY A 22 -3.66 -14.71 9.71
CA GLY A 22 -3.23 -15.82 10.55
C GLY A 22 -2.48 -15.29 11.77
N GLY A 23 -2.88 -15.73 12.97
CA GLY A 23 -2.11 -15.45 14.18
C GLY A 23 -0.71 -16.04 14.07
N LYS A 24 0.30 -15.28 14.49
CA LYS A 24 1.66 -15.82 14.68
C LYS A 24 1.67 -16.59 16.02
N ASN A 25 2.42 -17.69 16.09
CA ASN A 25 2.72 -18.41 17.35
C ASN A 25 1.49 -18.94 18.14
N GLY A 26 0.41 -19.35 17.47
CA GLY A 26 -0.77 -19.93 18.14
C GLY A 26 -1.85 -18.94 18.55
N GLU A 27 -1.66 -17.65 18.26
CA GLU A 27 -2.69 -16.61 18.37
C GLU A 27 -3.92 -16.95 17.49
N PRO A 28 -5.14 -16.60 17.93
CA PRO A 28 -6.33 -16.78 17.13
C PRO A 28 -6.24 -15.97 15.83
N LYS A 29 -6.87 -16.50 14.78
CA LYS A 29 -7.01 -15.76 13.52
C LYS A 29 -7.79 -14.48 13.78
N GLN A 30 -7.23 -13.33 13.37
CA GLN A 30 -7.87 -12.04 13.51
C GLN A 30 -8.47 -11.63 12.17
N THR A 31 -9.72 -11.17 12.19
CA THR A 31 -10.32 -10.49 11.04
C THR A 31 -9.96 -9.02 11.12
N ILE A 32 -9.45 -8.47 10.01
CA ILE A 32 -9.15 -7.04 9.85
C ILE A 32 -9.96 -6.51 8.66
N SER A 33 -10.57 -5.35 8.84
CA SER A 33 -11.43 -4.70 7.86
C SER A 33 -10.86 -3.34 7.45
N TYR A 34 -10.80 -3.12 6.14
CA TYR A 34 -10.32 -1.87 5.55
C TYR A 34 -11.45 -1.20 4.78
N MET A 35 -11.74 0.07 5.09
CA MET A 35 -12.62 0.91 4.28
C MET A 35 -11.79 1.62 3.22
N ALA A 36 -11.98 1.27 1.95
CA ALA A 36 -11.31 1.96 0.86
C ALA A 36 -11.87 3.38 0.69
N GLU A 37 -10.99 4.38 0.65
CA GLU A 37 -11.38 5.79 0.63
C GLU A 37 -11.25 6.36 -0.78
N ARG A 38 -10.06 6.26 -1.39
CA ARG A 38 -9.82 6.81 -2.74
C ARG A 38 -8.65 6.14 -3.42
N VAL A 39 -8.68 6.12 -4.75
CA VAL A 39 -7.51 5.76 -5.56
C VAL A 39 -6.48 6.87 -5.46
N ILE A 40 -5.23 6.52 -5.13
CA ILE A 40 -4.10 7.45 -4.97
C ILE A 40 -2.99 7.21 -5.99
N GLY A 41 -3.05 6.12 -6.75
CA GLY A 41 -2.11 5.84 -7.83
C GLY A 41 -2.62 4.77 -8.78
N THR A 42 -2.31 4.95 -10.07
CA THR A 42 -2.58 3.98 -11.14
C THR A 42 -1.32 3.82 -11.95
N GLY A 43 -0.86 2.58 -12.15
CA GLY A 43 0.33 2.29 -12.94
C GLY A 43 0.21 0.98 -13.70
N SER A 44 1.24 0.64 -14.46
CA SER A 44 1.31 -0.60 -15.25
C SER A 44 1.14 -1.86 -14.40
N PHE A 45 1.56 -1.82 -13.13
CA PHE A 45 1.52 -2.96 -12.21
C PHE A 45 0.22 -3.06 -11.39
N GLY A 46 -0.73 -2.14 -11.59
CA GLY A 46 -2.01 -2.16 -10.91
C GLY A 46 -2.36 -0.82 -10.27
N ILE A 47 -3.17 -0.89 -9.22
CA ILE A 47 -3.77 0.28 -8.57
C ILE A 47 -3.34 0.38 -7.11
N VAL A 48 -3.22 1.61 -6.62
CA VAL A 48 -3.00 1.91 -5.20
C VAL A 48 -4.15 2.77 -4.72
N PHE A 49 -4.76 2.37 -3.63
CA PHE A 49 -5.80 3.16 -2.98
C PHE A 49 -5.46 3.39 -1.51
N GLN A 50 -5.84 4.57 -1.00
CA GLN A 50 -5.87 4.83 0.42
C GLN A 50 -7.08 4.11 1.02
N ALA A 51 -6.88 3.50 2.19
CA ALA A 51 -7.93 2.92 2.98
C ALA A 51 -7.73 3.27 4.46
N LYS A 52 -8.77 3.07 5.26
CA LYS A 52 -8.72 3.17 6.72
C LYS A 52 -8.88 1.77 7.33
N CYS A 53 -7.94 1.37 8.17
CA CYS A 53 -8.09 0.19 9.02
C CYS A 53 -9.18 0.48 10.06
N LEU A 54 -10.22 -0.34 10.13
CA LEU A 54 -11.37 -0.07 11.01
C LEU A 54 -11.08 -0.43 12.46
N GLU A 55 -10.18 -1.38 12.70
CA GLU A 55 -9.79 -1.85 14.03
C GLU A 55 -8.85 -0.86 14.72
N THR A 56 -7.92 -0.24 13.97
CA THR A 56 -6.93 0.69 14.53
C THR A 56 -7.23 2.16 14.24
N GLY A 57 -8.10 2.44 13.28
CA GLY A 57 -8.37 3.79 12.79
C GLY A 57 -7.26 4.38 11.90
N GLU A 58 -6.17 3.64 11.67
CA GLU A 58 -5.02 4.12 10.90
C GLU A 58 -5.29 4.19 9.40
N ALA A 59 -4.74 5.21 8.74
CA ALA A 59 -4.69 5.28 7.29
C ALA A 59 -3.61 4.34 6.74
N VAL A 60 -3.94 3.61 5.68
CA VAL A 60 -3.05 2.66 4.99
C VAL A 60 -3.12 2.85 3.48
N ALA A 61 -2.05 2.47 2.78
CA ALA A 61 -2.05 2.34 1.34
C ALA A 61 -2.18 0.86 0.96
N ILE A 62 -3.13 0.52 0.10
CA ILE A 62 -3.30 -0.85 -0.40
C ILE A 62 -2.95 -0.87 -1.89
N LYS A 63 -1.87 -1.56 -2.24
CA LYS A 63 -1.46 -1.82 -3.63
C LYS A 63 -2.06 -3.15 -4.07
N LYS A 64 -2.98 -3.10 -5.03
CA LYS A 64 -3.63 -4.27 -5.63
C LYS A 64 -2.97 -4.58 -6.98
N VAL A 65 -2.35 -5.75 -7.06
CA VAL A 65 -1.56 -6.22 -8.19
C VAL A 65 -2.16 -7.50 -8.74
N LEU A 66 -2.34 -7.59 -10.06
CA LEU A 66 -2.76 -8.84 -10.72
C LEU A 66 -1.65 -9.89 -10.52
N GLN A 67 -2.00 -11.03 -9.95
CA GLN A 67 -1.06 -12.07 -9.61
C GLN A 67 -1.06 -13.15 -10.69
N ASP A 68 0.05 -13.24 -11.43
CA ASP A 68 0.34 -14.44 -12.22
C ASP A 68 0.76 -15.57 -11.28
N ARG A 69 0.04 -16.69 -11.31
CA ARG A 69 0.30 -17.87 -10.47
C ARG A 69 1.66 -18.51 -10.77
N ARG A 70 2.25 -18.25 -11.94
CA ARG A 70 3.56 -18.78 -12.33
C ARG A 70 4.75 -18.04 -11.71
N TYR A 71 4.53 -16.81 -11.23
CA TYR A 71 5.62 -15.96 -10.75
C TYR A 71 5.45 -15.59 -9.27
N LYS A 72 6.56 -15.63 -8.54
CA LYS A 72 6.62 -15.05 -7.19
C LYS A 72 6.74 -13.54 -7.31
N ASN A 73 5.98 -12.82 -6.50
CA ASN A 73 6.07 -11.37 -6.45
C ASN A 73 7.33 -10.97 -5.66
N ARG A 74 8.37 -10.49 -6.37
CA ARG A 74 9.65 -10.07 -5.77
C ARG A 74 9.49 -8.87 -4.84
N GLU A 75 8.55 -7.97 -5.12
CA GLU A 75 8.26 -6.82 -4.26
C GLU A 75 7.78 -7.29 -2.87
N LEU A 76 6.83 -8.21 -2.80
CA LEU A 76 6.41 -8.83 -1.53
C LEU A 76 7.58 -9.50 -0.80
N GLN A 77 8.46 -10.20 -1.51
CA GLN A 77 9.61 -10.86 -0.90
C GLN A 77 10.57 -9.85 -0.25
N LEU A 78 10.87 -8.75 -0.94
CA LEU A 78 11.71 -7.69 -0.43
C LEU A 78 11.04 -6.97 0.74
N MET A 79 9.78 -6.55 0.59
CA MET A 79 9.07 -5.84 1.65
C MET A 79 8.93 -6.64 2.96
N ARG A 80 8.97 -7.97 2.92
CA ARG A 80 8.95 -8.81 4.12
C ARG A 80 10.25 -8.79 4.93
N VAL A 81 11.37 -8.43 4.31
CA VAL A 81 12.69 -8.39 4.95
C VAL A 81 13.20 -6.97 5.16
N MET A 82 12.53 -5.97 4.58
CA MET A 82 12.85 -4.56 4.77
C MET A 82 12.21 -4.06 6.06
N ASP A 83 13.06 -3.65 7.00
CA ASP A 83 12.66 -2.98 8.24
C ASP A 83 13.62 -1.79 8.46
N HIS A 84 13.17 -0.60 8.07
CA HIS A 84 13.99 0.61 8.14
C HIS A 84 13.10 1.86 8.26
N PRO A 85 13.42 2.83 9.14
CA PRO A 85 12.56 4.00 9.41
C PRO A 85 12.34 4.92 8.19
N ASN A 86 13.19 4.84 7.16
CA ASN A 86 13.04 5.60 5.92
C ASN A 86 12.45 4.77 4.75
N VAL A 87 11.98 3.56 5.01
CA VAL A 87 11.33 2.69 4.02
C VAL A 87 9.91 2.38 4.47
N ILE A 88 8.95 2.46 3.54
CA ILE A 88 7.55 2.14 3.83
C ILE A 88 7.42 0.67 4.24
N SER A 89 6.81 0.43 5.40
CA SER A 89 6.65 -0.89 5.97
C SER A 89 5.44 -1.63 5.37
N LEU A 90 5.60 -2.94 5.15
CA LEU A 90 4.49 -3.85 4.88
C LEU A 90 3.82 -4.23 6.20
N LYS A 91 2.57 -3.81 6.39
CA LYS A 91 1.77 -4.22 7.55
C LYS A 91 1.24 -5.63 7.35
N HIS A 92 0.54 -5.85 6.24
CA HIS A 92 -0.14 -7.12 5.94
C HIS A 92 -0.20 -7.38 4.43
N CYS A 93 -0.46 -8.62 4.03
CA CYS A 93 -0.79 -8.95 2.63
C CYS A 93 -1.89 -10.01 2.56
N PHE A 94 -2.73 -9.94 1.54
CA PHE A 94 -3.78 -10.93 1.32
C PHE A 94 -4.11 -11.08 -0.16
N PHE A 95 -4.68 -12.23 -0.51
CA PHE A 95 -5.16 -12.50 -1.85
C PHE A 95 -6.66 -12.21 -1.95
N SER A 96 -7.08 -11.71 -3.11
CA SER A 96 -8.49 -11.53 -3.44
C SER A 96 -8.74 -12.02 -4.85
N THR A 97 -9.90 -12.60 -5.10
CA THR A 97 -10.26 -13.09 -6.43
C THR A 97 -11.40 -12.25 -6.98
N THR A 98 -11.40 -11.94 -8.27
CA THR A 98 -12.55 -11.29 -8.90
C THR A 98 -13.63 -12.28 -9.31
N ASN A 99 -14.79 -11.78 -9.75
CA ASN A 99 -15.82 -12.62 -10.34
C ASN A 99 -15.36 -13.35 -11.62
N THR A 100 -14.31 -12.82 -12.27
CA THR A 100 -13.68 -13.40 -13.46
C THR A 100 -12.58 -14.41 -13.11
N ASP A 101 -12.50 -14.85 -11.86
CA ASP A 101 -11.46 -15.75 -11.30
C ASP A 101 -10.02 -15.20 -11.40
N GLU A 102 -9.87 -13.88 -11.58
CA GLU A 102 -8.56 -13.25 -11.58
C GLU A 102 -8.05 -13.11 -10.15
N LEU A 103 -6.85 -13.63 -9.91
CA LEU A 103 -6.20 -13.57 -8.61
C LEU A 103 -5.43 -12.26 -8.47
N PHE A 104 -5.66 -11.54 -7.39
CA PHE A 104 -4.92 -10.33 -7.03
C PHE A 104 -4.18 -10.51 -5.71
N LEU A 105 -2.96 -10.00 -5.66
CA LEU A 105 -2.21 -9.79 -4.43
C LEU A 105 -2.42 -8.35 -3.95
N ASN A 106 -2.83 -8.19 -2.70
CA ASN A 106 -3.04 -6.90 -2.06
C ASN A 106 -1.95 -6.71 -0.99
N LEU A 107 -1.15 -5.67 -1.12
CA LEU A 107 -0.11 -5.27 -0.17
C LEU A 107 -0.63 -4.10 0.67
N VAL A 108 -0.80 -4.31 1.97
CA VAL A 108 -1.23 -3.28 2.93
C VAL A 108 0.02 -2.65 3.53
N MET A 109 0.19 -1.36 3.31
CA MET A 109 1.39 -0.61 3.62
C MET A 109 1.06 0.64 4.43
N GLU A 110 2.07 1.23 5.06
CA GLU A 110 1.94 2.56 5.64
C GLU A 110 1.52 3.60 4.60
N TYR A 111 0.64 4.52 4.98
CA TYR A 111 0.24 5.63 4.14
C TYR A 111 1.12 6.85 4.40
N VAL A 112 1.73 7.38 3.34
CA VAL A 112 2.45 8.66 3.37
C VAL A 112 1.65 9.66 2.50
N PRO A 113 1.24 10.82 3.05
CA PRO A 113 0.31 11.73 2.37
C PRO A 113 0.91 12.49 1.19
N GLU A 114 2.20 12.74 1.22
CA GLU A 114 2.91 13.52 0.20
C GLU A 114 4.05 12.73 -0.43
N SER A 115 4.37 13.07 -1.67
CA SER A 115 5.53 12.54 -2.39
C SER A 115 6.51 13.65 -2.72
N MET A 116 7.78 13.30 -2.84
CA MET A 116 8.82 14.25 -3.27
C MET A 116 8.44 14.97 -4.57
N TYR A 117 7.84 14.25 -5.52
CA TYR A 117 7.36 14.83 -6.77
C TYR A 117 6.32 15.94 -6.53
N ARG A 118 5.32 15.72 -5.66
CA ARG A 118 4.30 16.73 -5.36
C ARG A 118 4.90 17.96 -4.68
N VAL A 119 5.83 17.75 -3.75
CA VAL A 119 6.56 18.85 -3.09
C VAL A 119 7.37 19.65 -4.10
N LEU A 120 8.16 18.99 -4.96
CA LEU A 120 8.95 19.65 -6.00
C LEU A 120 8.07 20.43 -6.99
N LYS A 121 6.96 19.83 -7.42
CA LYS A 121 5.99 20.47 -8.32
C LYS A 121 5.36 21.71 -7.68
N HIS A 122 5.05 21.67 -6.39
CA HIS A 122 4.54 22.83 -5.66
C HIS A 122 5.51 24.02 -5.72
N TYR A 123 6.79 23.81 -5.37
CA TYR A 123 7.81 24.86 -5.44
C TYR A 123 8.04 25.37 -6.87
N SER A 124 8.08 24.45 -7.85
CA SER A 124 8.21 24.79 -9.27
C SER A 124 7.07 25.69 -9.75
N ASN A 125 5.81 25.32 -9.46
CA ASN A 125 4.63 26.09 -9.84
C ASN A 125 4.57 27.46 -9.16
N ALA A 126 5.05 27.56 -7.91
CA ALA A 126 5.17 28.82 -7.20
C ALA A 126 6.36 29.68 -7.66
N ASN A 127 7.17 29.18 -8.61
CA ASN A 127 8.44 29.78 -9.03
C ASN A 127 9.39 30.06 -7.86
N GLN A 128 9.38 29.18 -6.86
CA GLN A 128 10.19 29.24 -5.66
C GLN A 128 11.18 28.08 -5.63
N ARG A 129 12.31 28.28 -4.95
CA ARG A 129 13.24 27.18 -4.67
C ARG A 129 12.87 26.52 -3.35
N MET A 130 12.97 25.21 -3.29
CA MET A 130 12.88 24.48 -2.04
C MET A 130 13.99 24.96 -1.09
N PRO A 131 13.67 25.33 0.17
CA PRO A 131 14.66 25.65 1.17
C PRO A 131 15.72 24.56 1.32
N ILE A 132 17.00 24.95 1.37
CA ILE A 132 18.13 24.01 1.37
C ILE A 132 18.09 23.00 2.53
N ILE A 133 17.47 23.36 3.65
CA ILE A 133 17.30 22.46 4.80
C ILE A 133 16.46 21.23 4.43
N TYR A 134 15.38 21.38 3.67
CA TYR A 134 14.55 20.25 3.23
C TYR A 134 15.31 19.37 2.22
N VAL A 135 16.06 19.99 1.31
CA VAL A 135 16.92 19.24 0.39
C VAL A 135 17.92 18.38 1.17
N LYS A 136 18.59 18.96 2.17
CA LYS A 136 19.53 18.21 3.02
C LYS A 136 18.85 17.07 3.77
N LEU A 137 17.69 17.31 4.38
CA LEU A 137 16.96 16.29 5.14
C LEU A 137 16.52 15.12 4.25
N TYR A 138 15.91 15.41 3.10
CA TYR A 138 15.46 14.36 2.19
C TYR A 138 16.63 13.56 1.60
N MET A 139 17.69 14.24 1.17
CA MET A 139 18.87 13.56 0.63
C MET A 139 19.55 12.70 1.71
N TYR A 140 19.66 13.20 2.94
CA TYR A 140 20.20 12.44 4.06
C TYR A 140 19.38 11.16 4.33
N GLN A 141 18.05 11.28 4.38
CA GLN A 141 17.17 10.12 4.59
C GLN A 141 17.27 9.09 3.45
N ILE A 142 17.41 9.53 2.20
CA ILE A 142 17.62 8.63 1.05
C ILE A 142 18.98 7.92 1.16
N CYS A 143 20.04 8.65 1.51
CA CYS A 143 21.37 8.07 1.66
C CYS A 143 21.48 7.07 2.83
N LEU A 144 20.58 7.10 3.81
CA LEU A 144 20.51 6.08 4.86
C LEU A 144 19.89 4.76 4.38
N ILE A 145 19.12 4.79 3.28
CA ILE A 145 18.46 3.60 2.71
C ILE A 145 19.40 2.87 1.74
N LEU A 146 20.21 3.62 0.98
CA LEU A 146 21.08 3.13 -0.10
C LEU A 146 22.39 2.56 0.44
#